data_AF-A0A930ZB52-F1
#
_entry.id   AF-A0A930ZB52-F1
#
_cell.length_a   1.000
_cell.length_b   1.000
_cell.length_c   1.000
_cell.angle_alpha   90.00
_cell.angle_beta   90.00
_cell.angle_gamma   90.00
#
_symmetry.space_group_name_H-M   'P 1'
#
loop_
_entity.id
_entity.type
_entity.pdbx_description
1 polymer ?
#
loop_
_entity_poly.entity_id
_entity_poly.type
_entity_poly.pdbx_seq_one_letter_code
_entity_poly.pdbx_strand_id
1 'polypeptide(L)'
;MQTQTVKGLPPTAQDQFWLDLAKDESPAKSIERLDSYGKYLLGTVSVVGTALTGFGIFSPGAAGALHSKWFLVPVGLACASLALAVMGITPQVHKIKLREINSIRQYYARLILWRGWCITFAGWLFAGSLASAAAVMVLTNSAGLQPAISVRLSGEGDSTTLSANVTFTHLPASGEAQTGILGYRAEKGAQPVSLFSDISHGDSMGNLSLSAEGLSKLQDYSQLVVRTRVTSDGNVLYEGSRTIAK
;
A
#
# COMPACT_ATOMS: atom_id res chain seq x y z
N MET A 1 48.70 31.22 52.44
CA MET A 1 47.58 30.34 52.00
C MET A 1 48.19 29.14 51.30
N GLN A 2 48.12 27.95 51.90
CA GLN A 2 48.65 26.72 51.30
C GLN A 2 47.58 26.12 50.39
N THR A 3 47.83 26.08 49.08
CA THR A 3 47.02 25.33 48.11
C THR A 3 47.17 23.83 48.40
N GLN A 4 46.14 23.23 48.99
CA GLN A 4 46.05 21.78 49.10
C GLN A 4 45.83 21.20 47.70
N THR A 5 46.90 20.65 47.13
CA THR A 5 46.84 19.90 45.87
C THR A 5 46.22 18.54 46.18
N VAL A 6 44.92 18.39 45.93
CA VAL A 6 44.24 17.10 46.02
C VAL A 6 44.80 16.19 44.92
N LYS A 7 45.73 15.29 45.28
CA LYS A 7 46.18 14.22 44.38
C LYS A 7 45.16 13.09 44.44
N GLY A 8 44.28 13.03 43.45
CA GLY A 8 43.41 11.87 43.25
C GLY A 8 44.23 10.62 42.95
N LEU A 9 43.73 9.46 43.37
CA LEU A 9 44.26 8.17 42.94
C LEU A 9 44.15 8.05 41.41
N PRO A 10 45.10 7.37 40.74
CA PRO A 10 44.99 7.13 39.30
C PRO A 10 43.68 6.37 39.00
N PRO A 11 42.95 6.70 37.92
CA PRO A 11 41.69 6.05 37.58
C PRO A 11 41.92 4.54 37.40
N THR A 12 41.02 3.75 37.98
CA THR A 12 41.05 2.29 37.82
C THR A 12 40.75 1.91 36.37
N ALA A 13 41.05 0.66 35.96
CA ALA A 13 40.70 0.18 34.62
C ALA A 13 39.19 0.29 34.32
N GLN A 14 38.36 0.12 35.36
CA GLN A 14 36.91 0.29 35.25
C GLN A 14 36.52 1.76 35.04
N ASP A 15 37.20 2.69 35.71
CA ASP A 15 36.99 4.13 35.50
C ASP A 15 37.41 4.56 34.10
N GLN A 16 38.53 4.03 33.59
CA GLN A 16 38.97 4.29 32.21
C GLN A 16 37.94 3.79 31.19
N PHE A 17 37.38 2.60 31.38
CA PHE A 17 36.30 2.08 30.54
C PHE A 17 35.09 3.01 30.49
N TRP A 18 34.63 3.49 31.66
CA TRP A 18 33.51 4.44 31.72
C TRP A 18 33.85 5.81 31.14
N LEU A 19 35.09 6.28 31.31
CA LEU A 19 35.56 7.54 30.71
C LEU A 19 35.64 7.45 29.19
N ASP A 20 36.07 6.32 28.66
CA ASP A 20 36.14 6.08 27.22
C ASP A 20 34.73 5.92 26.63
N LEU A 21 33.83 5.20 27.31
CA LEU A 21 32.40 5.19 26.98
C LEU A 21 31.77 6.58 27.03
N ALA A 22 32.11 7.41 28.02
CA ALA A 22 31.57 8.75 28.13
C ALA A 22 32.09 9.69 27.04
N LYS A 23 33.34 9.50 26.57
CA LYS A 23 33.87 10.19 25.38
C LYS A 23 33.15 9.73 24.11
N ASP A 24 32.82 8.44 24.04
CA ASP A 24 32.08 7.86 22.92
C ASP A 24 30.59 8.19 22.91
N GLU A 25 29.99 8.50 24.06
CA GLU A 25 28.59 8.94 24.20
C GLU A 25 28.49 10.47 24.34
N SER A 26 29.27 11.21 23.56
CA SER A 26 29.14 12.66 23.49
C SER A 26 27.76 13.07 22.95
N PRO A 27 27.16 14.19 23.41
CA PRO A 27 25.89 14.69 22.89
C PRO A 27 25.86 14.86 21.37
N ALA A 28 27.01 15.19 20.77
CA ALA A 28 27.15 15.29 19.32
C ALA A 28 26.92 13.95 18.62
N LYS A 29 27.57 12.87 19.11
CA LYS A 29 27.38 11.51 18.60
C LYS A 29 25.94 11.03 18.79
N SER A 30 25.30 11.33 19.92
CA SER A 30 23.88 10.95 20.12
C SER A 30 22.96 11.65 19.11
N ILE A 31 23.19 12.93 18.81
CA ILE A 31 22.42 13.66 17.79
C ILE A 31 22.68 13.09 16.39
N GLU A 32 23.93 12.76 16.06
CA GLU A 32 24.31 12.15 14.79
C GLU A 32 23.65 10.79 14.58
N ARG A 33 23.56 9.96 15.63
CA ARG A 33 22.82 8.69 15.59
C ARG A 33 21.34 8.91 15.31
N LEU A 34 20.71 9.87 15.99
CA LEU A 34 19.30 10.21 15.75
C LEU A 34 19.06 10.70 14.32
N ASP A 35 19.95 11.53 13.78
CA ASP A 35 19.88 11.98 12.37
C ASP A 35 20.04 10.81 11.39
N SER A 36 20.98 9.90 11.68
CA SER A 36 21.19 8.69 10.88
C SER A 36 19.95 7.77 10.88
N TYR A 37 19.32 7.56 12.04
CA TYR A 37 18.07 6.79 12.13
C TYR A 37 16.92 7.49 11.39
N GLY A 38 16.82 8.82 11.50
CA GLY A 38 15.85 9.61 10.76
C GLY A 38 15.99 9.45 9.24
N LYS A 39 17.21 9.55 8.72
CA LYS A 39 17.52 9.32 7.30
C LYS A 39 17.22 7.89 6.86
N TYR A 40 17.55 6.91 7.71
CA TYR A 40 17.26 5.50 7.43
C TYR A 40 15.75 5.26 7.29
N LEU A 41 14.92 5.83 8.18
CA LEU A 41 13.45 5.73 8.07
C LEU A 41 12.94 6.33 6.76
N LEU A 42 13.40 7.54 6.38
CA LEU A 42 13.04 8.17 5.10
C LEU A 42 13.44 7.30 3.90
N GLY A 43 14.65 6.73 3.91
CA GLY A 43 15.12 5.82 2.87
C GLY A 43 14.26 4.56 2.77
N THR A 44 13.87 3.99 3.91
CA THR A 44 13.08 2.75 3.98
C THR A 44 11.68 2.95 3.41
N VAL A 45 11.04 4.10 3.68
CA VAL A 45 9.74 4.45 3.11
C VAL A 45 9.81 4.48 1.57
N SER A 46 10.87 5.02 0.99
CA SER A 46 11.06 5.02 -0.47
C SER A 46 11.21 3.61 -1.04
N VAL A 47 11.98 2.74 -0.36
CA VAL A 47 12.16 1.34 -0.78
C VAL A 47 10.84 0.59 -0.70
N VAL A 48 10.09 0.76 0.40
CA VAL A 48 8.76 0.15 0.56
C VAL A 48 7.79 0.68 -0.49
N GLY A 49 7.73 1.98 -0.73
CA GLY A 49 6.88 2.56 -1.77
C GLY A 49 7.19 2.02 -3.17
N THR A 50 8.47 1.87 -3.49
CA THR A 50 8.93 1.30 -4.77
C THR A 50 8.55 -0.18 -4.87
N ALA A 51 8.76 -0.95 -3.80
CA ALA A 51 8.37 -2.36 -3.75
C ALA A 51 6.85 -2.52 -3.92
N LEU A 52 6.04 -1.76 -3.18
CA LEU A 52 4.57 -1.80 -3.27
C LEU A 52 4.08 -1.44 -4.68
N THR A 53 4.72 -0.46 -5.31
CA THR A 53 4.43 -0.09 -6.71
C THR A 53 4.81 -1.19 -7.68
N GLY A 54 5.99 -1.80 -7.50
CA GLY A 54 6.47 -2.92 -8.31
C GLY A 54 5.60 -4.18 -8.21
N PHE A 55 4.99 -4.42 -7.05
CA PHE A 55 4.01 -5.51 -6.85
C PHE A 55 2.61 -5.21 -7.40
N GLY A 56 2.41 -4.07 -8.08
CA GLY A 56 1.15 -3.78 -8.77
C GLY A 56 -0.02 -3.46 -7.84
N ILE A 57 0.22 -3.14 -6.57
CA ILE A 57 -0.82 -2.70 -5.62
C ILE A 57 -1.50 -1.41 -6.09
N PHE A 58 -0.80 -0.59 -6.88
CA PHE A 58 -1.34 0.60 -7.54
C PHE A 58 -1.72 0.37 -9.01
N SER A 59 -1.84 -0.88 -9.46
CA SER A 59 -2.30 -1.15 -10.83
C SER A 59 -3.75 -0.71 -11.01
N PRO A 60 -4.18 -0.29 -12.23
CA PRO A 60 -5.56 0.13 -12.50
C PRO A 60 -6.62 -0.93 -12.14
N GLY A 61 -6.25 -2.22 -12.08
CA GLY A 61 -7.14 -3.30 -11.64
C GLY A 61 -7.30 -3.42 -10.12
N ALA A 62 -6.34 -2.92 -9.34
CA ALA A 62 -6.39 -2.87 -7.88
C ALA A 62 -7.25 -1.71 -7.33
N ALA A 63 -7.78 -0.85 -8.21
CA ALA A 63 -8.59 0.31 -7.86
C ALA A 63 -9.80 -0.05 -6.96
N GLY A 64 -10.37 -1.26 -7.12
CA GLY A 64 -11.45 -1.75 -6.24
C GLY A 64 -11.02 -1.91 -4.77
N ALA A 65 -9.78 -2.33 -4.53
CA ALA A 65 -9.23 -2.46 -3.16
C ALA A 65 -8.88 -1.08 -2.55
N LEU A 66 -8.48 -0.11 -3.38
CA LEU A 66 -8.18 1.27 -2.96
C LEU A 66 -9.43 2.06 -2.55
N HIS A 67 -10.62 1.67 -3.01
CA HIS A 67 -11.90 2.26 -2.57
C HIS A 67 -12.34 1.80 -1.18
N SER A 68 -11.70 0.79 -0.59
CA SER A 68 -12.01 0.35 0.76
C SER A 68 -11.56 1.42 1.76
N LYS A 69 -12.51 1.93 2.57
CA LYS A 69 -12.24 2.91 3.64
C LYS A 69 -11.13 2.44 4.59
N TRP A 70 -10.91 1.14 4.70
CA TRP A 70 -9.86 0.51 5.51
C TRP A 70 -8.44 0.81 5.01
N PHE A 71 -8.25 1.10 3.73
CA PHE A 71 -6.93 1.42 3.17
C PHE A 71 -6.42 2.79 3.64
N LEU A 72 -7.30 3.67 4.14
CA LEU A 72 -6.91 4.96 4.69
C LEU A 72 -6.13 4.83 6.01
N VAL A 73 -6.33 3.74 6.76
CA VAL A 73 -5.66 3.50 8.05
C VAL A 73 -4.14 3.35 7.88
N PRO A 74 -3.62 2.39 7.08
CA PRO A 74 -2.17 2.26 6.90
C PRO A 74 -1.54 3.50 6.28
N VAL A 75 -2.22 4.16 5.33
CA VAL A 75 -1.73 5.40 4.70
C VAL A 75 -1.63 6.52 5.72
N GLY A 76 -2.66 6.73 6.55
CA GLY A 76 -2.66 7.74 7.61
C GLY A 76 -1.55 7.49 8.64
N LEU A 77 -1.35 6.23 9.05
CA LEU A 77 -0.27 5.83 9.96
C LEU A 77 1.12 6.11 9.36
N ALA A 78 1.32 5.80 8.06
CA ALA A 78 2.57 6.08 7.37
C ALA A 78 2.86 7.59 7.29
N CYS A 79 1.85 8.40 6.94
CA CYS A 79 1.99 9.86 6.89
C CYS A 79 2.29 10.45 8.28
N ALA A 80 1.59 9.98 9.32
CA ALA A 80 1.83 10.43 10.70
C ALA A 80 3.24 10.06 11.19
N SER A 81 3.70 8.84 10.87
CA SER A 81 5.07 8.40 11.14
C SER A 81 6.10 9.32 10.47
N LEU A 82 5.91 9.60 9.18
CA LEU A 82 6.82 10.47 8.42
C LEU A 82 6.86 11.89 9.00
N ALA A 83 5.70 12.46 9.33
CA ALA A 83 5.59 13.78 9.93
C ALA A 83 6.34 13.87 11.27
N LEU A 84 6.23 12.83 12.12
CA LEU A 84 6.96 12.75 13.39
C LEU A 84 8.48 12.58 13.18
N ALA A 85 8.90 11.79 12.20
CA ALA A 85 10.30 11.64 11.85
C ALA A 85 10.89 12.99 11.39
N VAL A 86 10.21 13.70 10.49
CA VAL A 86 10.61 15.03 10.03
C VAL A 86 10.66 16.03 11.19
N MET A 87 9.65 16.01 12.07
CA MET A 87 9.63 16.86 13.26
C MET A 87 10.81 16.57 14.21
N GLY A 88 11.22 15.31 14.32
CA GLY A 88 12.40 14.89 15.08
C GLY A 88 13.72 15.39 14.47
N ILE A 89 13.84 15.40 13.14
CA ILE A 89 15.07 15.81 12.44
C ILE A 89 15.17 17.33 12.28
N THR A 90 14.04 18.03 12.25
CA THR A 90 14.02 19.48 12.02
C THR A 90 14.83 20.21 13.11
N PRO A 91 15.77 21.11 12.73
CA PRO A 91 16.52 21.89 13.70
C PRO A 91 15.59 22.90 14.38
N GLN A 92 15.56 22.87 15.72
CA GLN A 92 14.84 23.88 16.51
C GLN A 92 15.80 24.99 16.91
N VAL A 93 15.50 26.22 16.52
CA VAL A 93 16.29 27.38 16.91
C VAL A 93 15.86 27.82 18.31
N HIS A 94 16.73 27.66 19.30
CA HIS A 94 16.50 28.11 20.67
C HIS A 94 17.57 29.11 21.09
N LYS A 95 17.18 30.16 21.79
CA LYS A 95 18.12 31.16 22.32
C LYS A 95 18.78 30.61 23.58
N ILE A 96 20.06 30.23 23.49
CA ILE A 96 20.82 29.65 24.60
C ILE A 96 21.67 30.74 25.26
N LYS A 97 21.62 30.86 26.59
CA LYS A 97 22.52 31.72 27.36
C LYS A 97 23.86 31.01 27.56
N LEU A 98 24.82 31.28 26.69
CA LEU A 98 26.15 30.64 26.71
C LEU A 98 26.94 30.83 28.02
N ARG A 99 26.55 31.80 28.86
CA ARG A 99 27.21 32.11 30.12
C ARG A 99 26.91 31.11 31.25
N GLU A 100 25.88 30.27 31.10
CA GLU A 100 25.43 29.35 32.15
C GLU A 100 25.48 27.90 31.69
N ILE A 101 26.45 27.12 32.19
CA ILE A 101 26.69 25.73 31.76
C ILE A 101 25.49 24.80 32.05
N ASN A 102 24.76 25.06 33.14
CA ASN A 102 23.56 24.30 33.48
C ASN A 102 22.44 24.50 32.45
N SER A 103 22.34 25.69 31.85
CA SER A 103 21.35 25.97 30.81
C SER A 103 21.64 25.16 29.54
N ILE A 104 22.92 25.02 29.18
CA ILE A 104 23.37 24.22 28.04
C ILE A 104 23.05 22.74 28.28
N ARG A 105 23.36 22.22 29.47
CA ARG A 105 23.05 20.82 29.84
C ARG A 105 21.54 20.53 29.76
N GLN A 106 20.71 21.38 30.36
CA GLN A 106 19.26 21.19 30.34
C GLN A 106 18.67 21.28 28.93
N TYR A 107 19.20 22.18 28.10
CA TYR A 107 18.82 22.32 26.70
C TYR A 107 19.08 21.01 25.92
N TYR A 108 20.30 20.47 25.98
CA TYR A 108 20.64 19.23 25.29
C TYR A 108 19.84 18.03 25.81
N ALA A 109 19.65 17.93 27.13
CA ALA A 109 18.85 16.84 27.71
C ALA A 109 17.41 16.86 27.18
N ARG A 110 16.77 18.03 27.14
CA ARG A 110 15.41 18.18 26.59
C ARG A 110 15.36 17.90 25.10
N LEU A 111 16.34 18.38 24.34
CA LEU A 111 16.43 18.17 22.89
C LEU A 111 16.58 16.67 22.54
N ILE A 112 17.48 15.97 23.23
CA ILE A 112 17.73 14.54 23.01
C ILE A 112 16.48 13.73 23.36
N LEU A 113 15.84 14.01 24.52
CA LEU A 113 14.62 13.32 24.92
C LEU A 113 13.47 13.54 23.94
N TRP A 114 13.23 14.79 23.53
CA TRP A 114 12.16 15.12 22.59
C TRP A 114 12.37 14.44 21.23
N ARG A 115 13.57 14.57 20.65
CA ARG A 115 13.90 13.93 19.37
C ARG A 115 13.85 12.41 19.44
N GLY A 116 14.38 11.84 20.52
CA GLY A 116 14.34 10.40 20.76
C GLY A 116 12.91 9.88 20.82
N TRP A 117 12.02 10.58 21.52
CA TRP A 117 10.59 10.23 21.59
C TRP A 117 9.93 10.32 20.21
N CYS A 118 10.12 11.42 19.46
CA CYS A 118 9.55 11.58 18.12
C CYS A 118 9.98 10.45 17.17
N ILE A 119 11.27 10.12 17.13
CA ILE A 119 11.81 9.08 16.23
C ILE A 119 11.32 7.69 16.67
N THR A 120 11.27 7.43 17.99
CA THR A 120 10.77 6.15 18.50
C THR A 120 9.30 5.96 18.14
N PHE A 121 8.44 6.95 18.39
CA PHE A 121 7.03 6.89 18.00
C PHE A 121 6.83 6.79 16.49
N ALA A 122 7.64 7.50 15.70
CA ALA A 122 7.62 7.35 14.24
C ALA A 122 7.90 5.90 13.83
N GLY A 123 8.90 5.25 14.43
CA GLY A 123 9.21 3.84 14.19
C GLY A 123 8.03 2.91 14.53
N TRP A 124 7.40 3.09 15.69
CA TRP A 124 6.23 2.29 16.09
C TRP A 124 5.04 2.49 15.15
N LEU A 125 4.73 3.73 14.75
CA LEU A 125 3.65 4.02 13.81
C LEU A 125 3.94 3.46 12.42
N PHE A 126 5.20 3.47 11.98
CA PHE A 126 5.60 2.87 10.71
C PHE A 126 5.41 1.36 10.73
N ALA A 127 5.86 0.69 11.79
CA ALA A 127 5.63 -0.74 11.98
C ALA A 127 4.13 -1.07 12.02
N GLY A 128 3.32 -0.26 12.72
CA GLY A 128 1.86 -0.40 12.74
C GLY A 128 1.22 -0.17 11.38
N SER A 129 1.73 0.77 10.58
CA SER A 129 1.29 0.99 9.20
C SER A 129 1.53 -0.27 8.34
N LEU A 130 2.73 -0.86 8.41
CA LEU A 130 3.05 -2.08 7.68
C LEU A 130 2.17 -3.26 8.12
N ALA A 131 2.00 -3.46 9.43
CA ALA A 131 1.16 -4.52 9.97
C ALA A 131 -0.31 -4.35 9.56
N SER A 132 -0.84 -3.13 9.61
CA SER A 132 -2.21 -2.85 9.17
C SER A 132 -2.38 -2.98 7.65
N ALA A 133 -1.39 -2.58 6.85
CA ALA A 133 -1.41 -2.79 5.41
C ALA A 133 -1.46 -4.29 5.05
N ALA A 134 -0.65 -5.10 5.73
CA ALA A 134 -0.67 -6.56 5.58
C ALA A 134 -2.03 -7.15 5.99
N ALA A 135 -2.59 -6.70 7.11
CA ALA A 135 -3.92 -7.14 7.57
C ALA A 135 -5.02 -6.76 6.56
N VAL A 136 -5.01 -5.53 6.05
CA VAL A 136 -5.95 -5.09 5.02
C VAL A 136 -5.78 -5.94 3.76
N MET A 137 -4.54 -6.19 3.31
CA MET A 137 -4.31 -7.07 2.16
C MET A 137 -4.89 -8.46 2.38
N VAL A 138 -4.65 -9.10 3.53
CA VAL A 138 -5.21 -10.43 3.82
C VAL A 138 -6.74 -10.40 3.82
N LEU A 139 -7.34 -9.35 4.39
CA LEU A 139 -8.79 -9.19 4.44
C LEU A 139 -9.40 -8.86 3.08
N THR A 140 -8.73 -8.09 2.23
CA THR A 140 -9.21 -7.76 0.87
C THR A 140 -8.86 -8.83 -0.15
N ASN A 141 -7.80 -9.60 0.10
CA ASN A 141 -7.38 -10.77 -0.67
C ASN A 141 -8.03 -12.04 -0.14
N SER A 142 -9.10 -11.92 0.66
CA SER A 142 -9.94 -13.05 1.05
C SER A 142 -10.71 -13.54 -0.18
N ALA A 143 -10.01 -14.26 -1.06
CA ALA A 143 -10.51 -15.06 -2.19
C ALA A 143 -11.83 -14.56 -2.82
N GLY A 144 -11.94 -13.25 -3.02
CA GLY A 144 -13.07 -12.69 -3.73
C GLY A 144 -12.96 -13.16 -5.17
N LEU A 145 -14.01 -13.79 -5.69
CA LEU A 145 -14.11 -14.17 -7.09
C LEU A 145 -13.88 -12.94 -7.97
N GLN A 146 -12.64 -12.75 -8.44
CA GLN A 146 -12.29 -11.66 -9.35
C GLN A 146 -12.06 -12.27 -10.72
N PRO A 147 -13.04 -12.17 -11.65
CA PRO A 147 -12.81 -12.62 -13.02
C PRO A 147 -11.76 -11.75 -13.69
N ALA A 148 -10.77 -12.39 -14.31
CA ALA A 148 -9.91 -11.76 -15.28
C ALA A 148 -10.64 -11.72 -16.62
N ILE A 149 -11.13 -10.54 -16.98
CA ILE A 149 -11.84 -10.30 -18.25
C ILE A 149 -10.85 -9.70 -19.24
N SER A 150 -10.50 -10.47 -20.27
CA SER A 150 -9.74 -10.00 -21.43
C SER A 150 -10.66 -9.90 -22.64
N VAL A 151 -10.67 -8.76 -23.31
CA VAL A 151 -11.52 -8.58 -24.49
C VAL A 151 -10.66 -8.01 -25.60
N ARG A 152 -10.75 -8.64 -26.76
CA ARG A 152 -10.00 -8.28 -27.96
C ARG A 152 -10.99 -8.04 -29.09
N LEU A 153 -11.03 -6.80 -29.55
CA LEU A 153 -11.68 -6.42 -30.79
C LEU A 153 -10.66 -6.60 -31.91
N SER A 154 -10.97 -7.44 -32.88
CA SER A 154 -10.15 -7.62 -34.09
C SER A 154 -11.03 -7.29 -35.29
N GLY A 155 -10.58 -6.43 -36.19
CA GLY A 155 -11.35 -6.06 -37.38
C GLY A 155 -10.47 -5.99 -38.60
N GLU A 156 -10.94 -6.55 -39.70
CA GLU A 156 -10.32 -6.42 -41.02
C GLU A 156 -11.44 -6.07 -42.03
N GLY A 157 -11.34 -4.88 -42.65
CA GLY A 157 -12.39 -4.34 -43.54
C GLY A 157 -13.72 -4.08 -42.82
N ASP A 158 -14.84 -4.45 -43.46
CA ASP A 158 -16.20 -4.28 -42.91
C ASP A 158 -16.55 -5.30 -41.80
N SER A 159 -15.69 -6.30 -41.58
CA SER A 159 -15.90 -7.33 -40.56
C SER A 159 -15.15 -6.99 -39.28
N THR A 160 -15.85 -6.40 -38.31
CA THR A 160 -15.37 -6.36 -36.93
C THR A 160 -15.81 -7.64 -36.22
N THR A 161 -14.85 -8.42 -35.73
CA THR A 161 -15.09 -9.58 -34.86
C THR A 161 -14.69 -9.24 -33.43
N LEU A 162 -15.53 -9.63 -32.48
CA LEU A 162 -15.22 -9.54 -31.05
C LEU A 162 -14.82 -10.93 -30.57
N SER A 163 -13.66 -11.02 -29.94
CA SER A 163 -13.32 -12.15 -29.07
C SER A 163 -13.24 -11.67 -27.62
N ALA A 164 -14.05 -12.28 -26.75
CA ALA A 164 -14.01 -12.01 -25.32
C ALA A 164 -13.63 -13.30 -24.61
N ASN A 165 -12.56 -13.25 -23.82
CA ASN A 165 -12.15 -14.35 -22.96
C ASN A 165 -12.29 -13.91 -21.49
N VAL A 166 -13.20 -14.56 -20.79
CA VAL A 166 -13.45 -14.37 -19.37
C VAL A 166 -12.91 -15.58 -18.63
N THR A 167 -11.90 -15.36 -17.79
CA THR A 167 -11.36 -16.39 -16.91
C THR A 167 -11.72 -16.10 -15.46
N PHE A 168 -12.21 -17.12 -14.78
CA PHE A 168 -12.42 -17.12 -13.34
C PHE A 168 -11.44 -18.11 -12.71
N THR A 169 -10.93 -17.76 -11.54
CA THR A 169 -10.15 -18.65 -10.68
C THR A 169 -10.84 -18.76 -9.33
N HIS A 170 -10.67 -19.91 -8.68
CA HIS A 170 -11.22 -20.18 -7.35
C HIS A 170 -12.76 -20.10 -7.25
N LEU A 171 -13.48 -20.50 -8.30
CA LEU A 171 -14.92 -20.78 -8.22
C LEU A 171 -15.22 -21.84 -7.15
N PRO A 172 -16.21 -21.62 -6.27
CA PRO A 172 -16.68 -22.68 -5.39
C PRO A 172 -17.21 -23.85 -6.21
N ALA A 173 -17.16 -25.05 -5.63
CA ALA A 173 -17.55 -26.28 -6.32
C ALA A 173 -19.03 -26.28 -6.77
N SER A 174 -19.92 -25.57 -6.05
CA SER A 174 -21.33 -25.33 -6.42
C SER A 174 -21.52 -24.02 -7.20
N GLY A 175 -20.43 -23.36 -7.61
CA GLY A 175 -20.42 -22.10 -8.31
C GLY A 175 -20.83 -22.24 -9.78
N GLU A 176 -21.72 -21.35 -10.19
CA GLU A 176 -22.17 -21.17 -11.57
C GLU A 176 -21.83 -19.74 -11.99
N ALA A 177 -21.16 -19.59 -13.12
CA ALA A 177 -20.84 -18.29 -13.70
C ALA A 177 -21.66 -18.07 -14.96
N GLN A 178 -22.54 -17.08 -14.89
CA GLN A 178 -23.29 -16.55 -16.02
C GLN A 178 -22.54 -15.37 -16.62
N THR A 179 -22.12 -15.51 -17.88
CA THR A 179 -21.45 -14.45 -18.64
C THR A 179 -22.31 -14.03 -19.81
N GLY A 180 -22.58 -12.74 -19.94
CA GLY A 180 -23.34 -12.18 -21.05
C GLY A 180 -22.61 -11.00 -21.70
N ILE A 181 -22.74 -10.89 -23.01
CA ILE A 181 -22.30 -9.71 -23.76
C ILE A 181 -23.54 -9.00 -24.26
N LEU A 182 -23.73 -7.77 -23.80
CA LEU A 182 -24.87 -6.92 -24.14
C LEU A 182 -24.41 -5.83 -25.11
N GLY A 183 -25.11 -5.68 -26.22
CA GLY A 183 -24.93 -4.60 -27.18
C GLY A 183 -25.97 -3.50 -26.97
N TYR A 184 -25.52 -2.25 -26.88
CA TYR A 184 -26.37 -1.07 -26.84
C TYR A 184 -26.29 -0.34 -28.18
N ARG A 185 -27.45 -0.15 -28.83
CA ARG A 185 -27.56 0.65 -30.06
C ARG A 185 -27.48 2.14 -29.71
N ALA A 186 -27.06 2.96 -30.67
CA ALA A 186 -26.94 4.40 -30.49
C ALA A 186 -28.29 5.13 -30.30
N GLU A 187 -29.41 4.47 -30.59
CA GLU A 187 -30.75 5.02 -30.41
C GLU A 187 -31.09 5.23 -28.93
N LYS A 188 -31.53 6.45 -28.61
CA LYS A 188 -31.83 6.87 -27.24
C LYS A 188 -33.00 6.06 -26.68
N GLY A 189 -32.76 5.28 -25.62
CA GLY A 189 -33.77 4.43 -24.98
C GLY A 189 -33.87 3.01 -25.56
N ALA A 190 -32.97 2.62 -26.47
CA ALA A 190 -32.89 1.24 -26.94
C ALA A 190 -32.60 0.27 -25.78
N GLN A 191 -33.34 -0.82 -25.72
CA GLN A 191 -33.08 -1.91 -24.78
C GLN A 191 -31.78 -2.64 -25.17
N PRO A 192 -30.97 -3.09 -24.20
CA PRO A 192 -29.78 -3.88 -24.50
C PRO A 192 -30.16 -5.17 -25.22
N VAL A 193 -29.44 -5.50 -26.29
CA VAL A 193 -29.59 -6.76 -27.00
C VAL A 193 -28.53 -7.73 -26.50
N SER A 194 -28.94 -8.92 -26.05
CA SER A 194 -27.99 -9.99 -25.69
C SER A 194 -27.36 -10.55 -26.96
N LEU A 195 -26.05 -10.32 -27.11
CA LEU A 195 -25.25 -10.83 -28.23
C LEU A 195 -24.67 -12.21 -27.93
N PHE A 196 -24.39 -12.46 -26.65
CA PHE A 196 -23.87 -13.72 -26.14
C PHE A 196 -24.38 -13.91 -24.72
N SER A 197 -24.71 -15.14 -24.37
CA SER A 197 -25.02 -15.56 -23.01
C SER A 197 -24.56 -16.98 -22.85
N ASP A 198 -23.74 -17.22 -21.84
CA ASP A 198 -23.28 -18.54 -21.46
C ASP A 198 -23.38 -18.72 -19.95
N ILE A 199 -23.68 -19.95 -19.55
CA ILE A 199 -23.75 -20.38 -18.17
C ILE A 199 -22.84 -21.59 -18.06
N SER A 200 -21.79 -21.47 -17.26
CA SER A 200 -20.79 -22.51 -17.12
C SER A 200 -20.35 -22.69 -15.67
N HIS A 201 -19.84 -23.89 -15.39
CA HIS A 201 -19.32 -24.30 -14.09
C HIS A 201 -17.79 -24.37 -14.12
N GLY A 202 -17.16 -24.10 -12.97
CA GLY A 202 -15.73 -24.30 -12.82
C GLY A 202 -15.34 -25.77 -12.95
N ASP A 203 -14.09 -26.02 -13.33
CA ASP A 203 -13.48 -27.34 -13.28
C ASP A 203 -13.29 -27.83 -11.83
N SER A 204 -12.72 -29.03 -11.65
CA SER A 204 -12.43 -29.59 -10.32
C SER A 204 -11.45 -28.77 -9.48
N MET A 205 -10.77 -27.78 -10.07
CA MET A 205 -9.89 -26.83 -9.41
C MET A 205 -10.54 -25.45 -9.22
N GLY A 206 -11.81 -25.28 -9.63
CA GLY A 206 -12.54 -24.01 -9.58
C GLY A 206 -12.09 -23.00 -10.64
N ASN A 207 -11.48 -23.45 -11.74
CA ASN A 207 -11.14 -22.56 -12.86
C ASN A 207 -12.22 -22.64 -13.94
N LEU A 208 -12.55 -21.51 -14.55
CA LEU A 208 -13.44 -21.44 -15.69
C LEU A 208 -12.85 -20.50 -16.74
N SER A 209 -12.84 -20.93 -18.00
CA SER A 209 -12.45 -20.09 -19.13
C SER A 209 -13.57 -20.10 -20.15
N LEU A 210 -14.11 -18.93 -20.44
CA LEU A 210 -15.19 -18.72 -21.40
C LEU A 210 -14.67 -17.90 -22.56
N SER A 211 -14.75 -18.44 -23.78
CA SER A 211 -14.42 -17.72 -25.01
C SER A 211 -15.68 -17.51 -25.82
N ALA A 212 -16.04 -16.25 -26.05
CA ALA A 212 -17.04 -15.86 -27.06
C ALA A 212 -16.28 -15.39 -28.29
N GLU A 213 -16.34 -16.17 -29.38
CA GLU A 213 -15.64 -15.89 -30.63
C GLU A 213 -16.64 -15.68 -31.78
N GLY A 214 -16.25 -14.90 -32.78
CA GLY A 214 -17.01 -14.77 -34.02
C GLY A 214 -18.29 -13.94 -33.94
N LEU A 215 -18.46 -13.11 -32.91
CA LEU A 215 -19.59 -12.17 -32.85
C LEU A 215 -19.47 -11.14 -33.98
N SER A 216 -20.47 -11.15 -34.88
CA SER A 216 -20.54 -10.30 -36.07
C SER A 216 -21.61 -9.21 -35.93
N LYS A 217 -21.64 -8.24 -36.87
CA LYS A 217 -22.57 -7.09 -36.87
C LYS A 217 -22.41 -6.14 -35.68
N LEU A 218 -21.19 -6.00 -35.16
CA LEU A 218 -20.86 -5.06 -34.09
C LEU A 218 -20.88 -3.59 -34.54
N GLN A 219 -21.14 -3.32 -35.82
CA GLN A 219 -21.28 -1.97 -36.35
C GLN A 219 -22.54 -1.27 -35.85
N ASP A 220 -23.60 -2.02 -35.57
CA ASP A 220 -24.91 -1.49 -35.16
C ASP A 220 -24.94 -1.03 -33.69
N TYR A 221 -23.88 -1.29 -32.93
CA TYR A 221 -23.79 -1.04 -31.49
C TYR A 221 -22.74 0.04 -31.18
N SER A 222 -23.13 1.02 -30.36
CA SER A 222 -22.24 2.09 -29.89
C SER A 222 -21.47 1.69 -28.64
N GLN A 223 -22.00 0.74 -27.85
CA GLN A 223 -21.36 0.27 -26.63
C GLN A 223 -21.58 -1.23 -26.45
N LEU A 224 -20.55 -1.91 -25.95
CA LEU A 224 -20.61 -3.31 -25.57
C LEU A 224 -20.39 -3.41 -24.07
N VAL A 225 -21.20 -4.19 -23.37
CA VAL A 225 -21.06 -4.42 -21.93
C VAL A 225 -20.94 -5.90 -21.69
N VAL A 226 -19.81 -6.32 -21.12
CA VAL A 226 -19.63 -7.68 -20.61
C VAL A 226 -20.17 -7.71 -19.19
N ARG A 227 -21.23 -8.49 -18.95
CA ARG A 227 -21.80 -8.70 -17.62
C ARG A 227 -21.45 -10.12 -17.17
N THR A 228 -20.97 -10.23 -15.95
CA THR A 228 -20.63 -11.50 -15.32
C THR A 228 -21.33 -11.58 -13.97
N ARG A 229 -22.01 -12.69 -13.73
CA ARG A 229 -22.66 -12.99 -12.45
C ARG A 229 -22.22 -14.38 -12.01
N VAL A 230 -21.72 -14.51 -10.80
CA VAL A 230 -21.39 -15.80 -10.18
C VAL A 230 -22.35 -16.06 -9.04
N THR A 231 -23.01 -17.20 -9.09
CA THR A 231 -23.93 -17.68 -8.05
C THR A 231 -23.43 -18.99 -7.47
N SER A 232 -23.59 -19.20 -6.16
CA SER A 232 -23.31 -20.47 -5.48
C SER A 232 -24.44 -20.74 -4.52
N ASP A 233 -25.08 -21.91 -4.65
CA ASP A 233 -26.20 -22.32 -3.79
C ASP A 233 -27.32 -21.26 -3.70
N GLY A 234 -27.61 -20.61 -4.84
CA GLY A 234 -28.62 -19.55 -4.94
C GLY A 234 -28.20 -18.16 -4.44
N ASN A 235 -27.01 -18.02 -3.84
CA ASN A 235 -26.46 -16.73 -3.42
C ASN A 235 -25.58 -16.11 -4.51
N VAL A 236 -25.77 -14.83 -4.80
CA VAL A 236 -24.89 -14.08 -5.71
C VAL A 236 -23.58 -13.78 -4.98
N LEU A 237 -22.49 -14.40 -5.43
CA LEU A 237 -21.15 -14.19 -4.87
C LEU A 237 -20.42 -13.04 -5.55
N TYR A 238 -20.67 -12.85 -6.84
CA TYR A 238 -20.07 -11.79 -7.63
C TYR A 238 -21.05 -11.32 -8.70
N GLU A 239 -21.15 -10.01 -8.89
CA GLU A 239 -21.84 -9.40 -10.02
C GLU A 239 -21.01 -8.22 -10.50
N GLY A 240 -20.56 -8.30 -11.75
CA GLY A 240 -19.68 -7.32 -12.36
C GLY A 240 -20.17 -6.96 -13.77
N SER A 241 -19.86 -5.75 -14.19
CA SER A 241 -19.99 -5.38 -15.60
C SER A 241 -18.83 -4.50 -16.03
N ARG A 242 -18.36 -4.72 -17.26
CA ARG A 242 -17.30 -3.94 -17.89
C ARG A 242 -17.81 -3.38 -19.21
N THR A 243 -17.89 -2.06 -19.29
CA THR A 243 -18.21 -1.37 -20.52
C THR A 243 -16.97 -1.27 -21.40
N ILE A 244 -17.14 -1.61 -22.66
CA ILE A 244 -16.17 -1.48 -23.72
C ILE A 244 -16.72 -0.41 -24.65
N ALA A 245 -16.15 0.78 -24.54
CA ALA A 245 -16.37 1.81 -25.54
C ALA A 245 -15.72 1.34 -26.85
N LYS A 246 -16.48 1.45 -27.94
CA LYS A 246 -15.97 1.23 -29.28
C LYS A 246 -15.12 2.41 -29.72
#